data_AF-A4C9H5-F1
#
_entry.id   AF-A4C9H5-F1
#
_cell.length_a   1.000
_cell.length_b   1.000
_cell.length_c   1.000
_cell.angle_alpha   90.00
_cell.angle_beta   90.00
_cell.angle_gamma   90.00
#
_symmetry.space_group_name_H-M   'P 1'
#
loop_
_entity.id
_entity.type
_entity.pdbx_description
1 polymer ?
#
loop_
_entity_poly.entity_id
_entity_poly.type
_entity_poly.pdbx_seq_one_letter_code
_entity_poly.pdbx_strand_id
1 'polypeptide(L)'
;MQLSKITKKPPLLPAQWSSSYISYWMPMQPDDDITSGYCWFDYTKNVCRIDGIFNPWPEIKMGNRLWMSEIMYPNTDESFKSKVAYAREDMKSISEFSAQVLDDEIDPCHELILTQKVLIECNAQYMGIETVLGHQAEKWLFQRPDNKGPATYYFINGTNHLVRMITGDPKICASVRDFPNFNTYKIDNEIFKPEPLKK
;
A
#
# COMPACT_ATOMS: atom_id res chain seq x y z
N MET A 1 -6.15 27.84 -29.29
CA MET A 1 -6.64 26.44 -29.33
C MET A 1 -6.86 25.98 -27.90
N GLN A 2 -8.11 25.90 -27.47
CA GLN A 2 -8.47 25.31 -26.19
C GLN A 2 -8.27 23.80 -26.33
N LEU A 3 -7.20 23.26 -25.77
CA LEU A 3 -7.06 21.82 -25.58
C LEU A 3 -8.28 21.37 -24.79
N SER A 4 -9.22 20.70 -25.44
CA SER A 4 -10.32 20.03 -24.76
C SER A 4 -9.69 19.14 -23.71
N LYS A 5 -9.90 19.48 -22.43
CA LYS A 5 -9.55 18.57 -21.33
C LYS A 5 -10.33 17.29 -21.60
N ILE A 6 -9.63 16.22 -21.96
CA ILE A 6 -10.24 14.90 -22.11
C ILE A 6 -10.80 14.54 -20.74
N THR A 7 -12.11 14.63 -20.60
CA THR A 7 -12.81 14.26 -19.37
C THR A 7 -13.03 12.75 -19.39
N LYS A 8 -12.10 12.03 -18.75
CA LYS A 8 -12.23 10.60 -18.52
C LYS A 8 -12.89 10.36 -17.16
N LYS A 9 -13.81 9.39 -17.08
CA LYS A 9 -14.42 8.99 -15.81
C LYS A 9 -13.42 8.14 -15.02
N PRO A 10 -13.15 8.45 -13.73
CA PRO A 10 -12.26 7.62 -12.93
C PRO A 10 -12.82 6.20 -12.74
N PRO A 11 -11.98 5.15 -12.84
CA PRO A 11 -12.41 3.78 -12.58
C PRO A 11 -12.64 3.53 -11.08
N LEU A 12 -13.49 2.55 -10.78
CA LEU A 12 -13.52 1.88 -9.47
C LEU A 12 -12.47 0.78 -9.44
N LEU A 13 -11.80 0.58 -8.32
CA LEU A 13 -11.02 -0.64 -8.11
C LEU A 13 -11.93 -1.88 -8.22
N PRO A 14 -11.41 -3.04 -8.65
CA PRO A 14 -12.17 -4.29 -8.70
C PRO A 14 -12.77 -4.63 -7.34
N ALA A 15 -13.88 -5.38 -7.31
CA ALA A 15 -14.55 -5.75 -6.06
C ALA A 15 -13.64 -6.50 -5.08
N GLN A 16 -12.72 -7.31 -5.62
CA GLN A 16 -11.64 -7.94 -4.90
C GLN A 16 -10.39 -7.98 -5.78
N TRP A 17 -9.23 -7.80 -5.18
CA TRP A 17 -7.95 -7.90 -5.86
C TRP A 17 -6.83 -8.23 -4.89
N SER A 18 -5.73 -8.78 -5.43
CA SER A 18 -4.54 -9.06 -4.66
C SER A 18 -3.30 -8.91 -5.52
N SER A 19 -2.16 -8.61 -4.90
CA SER A 19 -0.89 -8.43 -5.59
C SER A 19 0.26 -8.57 -4.60
N SER A 20 1.43 -8.99 -5.08
CA SER A 20 2.67 -8.58 -4.42
C SER A 20 2.81 -7.06 -4.53
N TYR A 21 3.58 -6.46 -3.64
CA TYR A 21 3.93 -5.06 -3.76
C TYR A 21 5.43 -4.83 -3.57
N ILE A 22 5.93 -3.77 -4.18
CA ILE A 22 7.24 -3.18 -3.89
C ILE A 22 6.99 -1.77 -3.37
N SER A 23 7.45 -1.48 -2.15
CA SER A 23 7.30 -0.17 -1.50
C SER A 23 8.66 0.51 -1.38
N TYR A 24 8.73 1.77 -1.79
CA TYR A 24 9.93 2.61 -1.81
C TYR A 24 9.56 4.11 -1.77
N TRP A 25 10.55 4.98 -1.93
CA TRP A 25 10.40 6.44 -1.81
C TRP A 25 10.89 7.20 -3.06
N MET A 26 10.38 8.41 -3.25
CA MET A 26 10.80 9.33 -4.31
C MET A 26 10.86 10.78 -3.80
N PRO A 27 12.02 11.47 -3.90
CA PRO A 27 13.34 10.89 -4.14
C PRO A 27 13.78 10.01 -2.95
N MET A 28 14.48 8.90 -3.24
CA MET A 28 15.07 8.05 -2.19
C MET A 28 16.14 8.82 -1.40
N GLN A 29 16.02 8.80 -0.07
CA GLN A 29 17.03 9.26 0.88
C GLN A 29 17.92 8.09 1.35
N PRO A 30 19.08 8.36 1.99
CA PRO A 30 19.99 7.30 2.43
C PRO A 30 19.39 6.28 3.41
N ASP A 31 18.42 6.71 4.22
CA ASP A 31 17.75 5.87 5.23
C ASP A 31 16.43 5.27 4.72
N ASP A 32 16.05 5.53 3.46
CA ASP A 32 14.84 4.96 2.87
C ASP A 32 15.09 3.53 2.39
N ASP A 33 14.17 2.63 2.75
CA ASP A 33 14.21 1.23 2.32
C ASP A 33 13.39 0.97 1.06
N ILE A 34 13.87 0.00 0.27
CA ILE A 34 13.04 -0.72 -0.71
C ILE A 34 12.63 -2.04 -0.06
N THR A 35 11.32 -2.22 0.09
CA THR A 35 10.72 -3.40 0.72
C THR A 35 9.74 -4.06 -0.22
N SER A 36 9.42 -5.33 0.03
CA SER A 36 8.36 -6.03 -0.69
C SER A 36 7.47 -6.81 0.28
N GLY A 37 6.29 -7.17 -0.22
CA GLY A 37 5.29 -7.91 0.52
C GLY A 37 4.16 -8.35 -0.38
N TYR A 38 3.03 -8.71 0.23
CA TYR A 38 1.81 -9.09 -0.46
C TYR A 38 0.59 -8.43 0.19
N CYS A 39 -0.41 -8.08 -0.62
CA CYS A 39 -1.64 -7.49 -0.14
C CYS A 39 -2.89 -8.08 -0.80
N TRP A 40 -3.98 -8.05 -0.05
CA TRP A 40 -5.30 -8.53 -0.45
C TRP A 40 -6.35 -7.51 -0.04
N PHE A 41 -7.27 -7.20 -0.95
CA PHE A 41 -8.38 -6.29 -0.72
C PHE A 41 -9.67 -6.96 -1.17
N ASP A 42 -10.65 -7.07 -0.28
CA ASP A 42 -12.01 -7.52 -0.58
C ASP A 42 -13.00 -6.44 -0.12
N TYR A 43 -13.41 -5.59 -1.07
CA TYR A 43 -14.32 -4.49 -0.80
C TYR A 43 -15.76 -4.95 -0.58
N THR A 44 -16.11 -6.17 -0.98
CA THR A 44 -17.45 -6.73 -0.73
C THR A 44 -17.64 -7.07 0.74
N LYS A 45 -16.55 -7.35 1.45
CA LYS A 45 -16.51 -7.59 2.89
C LYS A 45 -15.92 -6.42 3.68
N ASN A 46 -15.48 -5.37 2.98
CA ASN A 46 -14.79 -4.22 3.57
C ASN A 46 -13.61 -4.65 4.45
N VAL A 47 -12.69 -5.45 3.88
CA VAL A 47 -11.52 -6.00 4.57
C VAL A 47 -10.28 -5.94 3.67
N CYS A 48 -9.11 -5.71 4.26
CA CYS A 48 -7.83 -5.90 3.56
C CYS A 48 -6.78 -6.53 4.47
N ARG A 49 -5.78 -7.17 3.87
CA ARG A 49 -4.60 -7.70 4.55
C ARG A 49 -3.33 -7.23 3.84
N ILE A 50 -2.30 -6.88 4.61
CA ILE A 50 -0.99 -6.50 4.10
C ILE A 50 0.08 -7.21 4.93
N ASP A 51 0.94 -7.95 4.26
CA ASP A 51 2.04 -8.69 4.87
C ASP A 51 3.36 -8.23 4.26
N GLY A 52 4.33 -7.83 5.08
CA GLY A 52 5.65 -7.46 4.61
C GLY A 52 6.52 -6.78 5.67
N ILE A 53 7.73 -6.38 5.26
CA ILE A 53 8.55 -5.48 6.08
C ILE A 53 7.89 -4.10 6.08
N PHE A 54 7.65 -3.56 7.27
CA PHE A 54 6.97 -2.28 7.45
C PHE A 54 7.83 -1.14 6.87
N ASN A 55 7.22 -0.27 6.08
CA ASN A 55 7.92 0.82 5.40
C ASN A 55 7.05 2.10 5.40
N PRO A 56 7.51 3.19 6.04
CA PRO A 56 8.84 3.37 6.65
C PRO A 56 8.92 2.76 8.06
N TRP A 57 10.10 2.29 8.46
CA TRP A 57 10.39 1.91 9.83
C TRP A 57 11.75 2.47 10.27
N PRO A 58 11.82 3.34 11.29
CA PRO A 58 13.07 4.00 11.67
C PRO A 58 13.98 3.05 12.45
N GLU A 59 14.68 2.17 11.74
CA GLU A 59 15.47 1.05 12.26
C GLU A 59 16.43 1.46 13.38
N ILE A 60 17.17 2.57 13.21
CA ILE A 60 18.12 3.10 14.22
C ILE A 60 17.40 3.50 15.51
N LYS A 61 16.21 4.12 15.40
CA LYS A 61 15.44 4.57 16.56
C LYS A 61 14.79 3.40 17.30
N MET A 62 14.33 2.40 16.57
CA MET A 62 13.59 1.26 17.13
C MET A 62 14.52 0.10 17.54
N GLY A 63 15.76 0.09 17.06
CA GLY A 63 16.74 -0.97 17.31
C GLY A 63 16.42 -2.28 16.58
N ASN A 64 15.51 -2.27 15.61
CA ASN A 64 15.09 -3.45 14.85
C ASN A 64 14.46 -3.07 13.51
N ARG A 65 14.35 -4.04 12.60
CA ARG A 65 13.37 -4.04 11.49
C ARG A 65 12.08 -4.69 11.94
N LEU A 66 10.97 -4.24 11.39
CA LEU A 66 9.65 -4.81 11.70
C LEU A 66 9.08 -5.54 10.48
N TRP A 67 8.82 -6.83 10.61
CA TRP A 67 7.85 -7.52 9.77
C TRP A 67 6.48 -7.43 10.42
N MET A 68 5.45 -7.18 9.63
CA MET A 68 4.07 -7.12 10.11
C MET A 68 3.10 -7.76 9.11
N SER A 69 2.13 -8.50 9.64
CA SER A 69 0.89 -8.85 8.96
C SER A 69 -0.23 -8.07 9.63
N GLU A 70 -0.91 -7.21 8.86
CA GLU A 70 -2.05 -6.43 9.35
C GLU A 70 -3.31 -6.81 8.56
N ILE A 71 -4.39 -7.09 9.28
CA ILE A 71 -5.73 -7.28 8.72
C ILE A 71 -6.63 -6.17 9.24
N MET A 72 -7.24 -5.41 8.34
CA MET A 72 -8.11 -4.27 8.65
C MET A 72 -9.58 -4.65 8.48
N TYR A 73 -10.39 -4.48 9.53
CA TYR A 73 -11.83 -4.72 9.53
C TYR A 73 -12.61 -3.45 9.91
N PRO A 74 -12.75 -2.46 9.01
CA PRO A 74 -13.55 -1.27 9.29
C PRO A 74 -15.00 -1.53 9.73
N ASN A 75 -15.58 -2.67 9.36
CA ASN A 75 -16.94 -3.04 9.82
C ASN A 75 -17.02 -3.33 11.33
N THR A 76 -15.90 -3.72 11.95
CA THR A 76 -15.81 -3.97 13.40
C THR A 76 -14.97 -2.92 14.12
N ASP A 77 -14.54 -1.87 13.41
CA ASP A 77 -13.71 -0.78 13.90
C ASP A 77 -12.32 -1.21 14.41
N GLU A 78 -11.78 -2.31 13.88
CA GLU A 78 -10.55 -2.93 14.40
C GLU A 78 -9.58 -3.31 13.28
N SER A 79 -8.28 -3.19 13.52
CA SER A 79 -7.26 -3.92 12.78
C SER A 79 -6.48 -4.85 13.72
N PHE A 80 -6.15 -6.04 13.22
CA PHE A 80 -5.33 -7.03 13.91
C PHE A 80 -3.93 -7.04 13.32
N LYS A 81 -2.91 -6.98 14.16
CA LYS A 81 -1.50 -6.89 13.76
C LYS A 81 -0.66 -7.97 14.42
N SER A 82 -0.06 -8.83 13.61
CA SER A 82 0.97 -9.77 14.02
C SER A 82 2.35 -9.26 13.62
N LYS A 83 3.31 -9.33 14.54
CA LYS A 83 4.58 -8.61 14.42
C LYS A 83 5.78 -9.45 14.81
N VAL A 84 6.85 -9.32 14.03
CA VAL A 84 8.17 -9.91 14.33
C VAL A 84 9.22 -8.81 14.20
N ALA A 85 9.94 -8.55 15.28
CA ALA A 85 11.09 -7.67 15.29
C ALA A 85 12.35 -8.45 14.93
N TYR A 86 13.15 -7.92 14.00
CA TYR A 86 14.45 -8.45 13.62
C TYR A 86 15.53 -7.46 14.07
N ALA A 87 16.28 -7.82 15.10
CA ALA A 87 17.33 -7.00 15.69
C ALA A 87 18.71 -7.65 15.52
N ARG A 88 19.76 -6.83 15.47
CA ARG A 88 21.16 -7.29 15.50
C ARG A 88 21.98 -6.32 16.36
N GLU A 89 23.13 -6.78 16.86
CA GLU A 89 23.96 -6.01 17.80
C GLU A 89 24.47 -4.69 17.23
N ASP A 90 24.85 -4.68 15.96
CA ASP A 90 25.27 -3.49 15.24
C ASP A 90 24.68 -3.47 13.83
N MET A 91 23.88 -2.43 13.57
CA MET A 91 23.19 -2.23 12.30
C MET A 91 24.13 -1.83 11.15
N LYS A 92 25.42 -1.63 11.41
CA LYS A 92 26.42 -1.21 10.41
C LYS A 92 27.44 -2.28 10.08
N SER A 93 27.55 -3.35 10.86
CA SER A 93 28.47 -4.46 10.62
C SER A 93 27.75 -5.73 10.17
N ILE A 94 28.54 -6.67 9.63
CA ILE A 94 28.04 -8.00 9.27
C ILE A 94 27.83 -8.76 10.58
N SER A 95 26.56 -8.98 10.92
CA SER A 95 26.13 -9.74 12.10
C SER A 95 24.81 -10.43 11.80
N GLU A 96 24.49 -11.46 12.59
CA GLU A 96 23.26 -12.24 12.45
C GLU A 96 22.05 -11.48 13.00
N PHE A 97 20.89 -11.63 12.34
CA PHE A 97 19.63 -11.14 12.88
C PHE A 97 19.06 -12.14 13.90
N SER A 98 18.62 -11.62 15.04
CA SER A 98 17.77 -12.30 15.99
C SER A 98 16.31 -11.91 15.75
N ALA A 99 15.42 -12.90 15.70
CA ALA A 99 14.00 -12.68 15.55
C ALA A 99 13.30 -12.74 16.91
N GLN A 100 12.45 -11.76 17.19
CA GLN A 100 11.59 -11.73 18.37
C GLN A 100 10.15 -11.54 17.92
N VAL A 101 9.30 -12.53 18.23
CA VAL A 101 7.85 -12.40 18.07
C VAL A 101 7.34 -11.43 19.13
N LEU A 102 6.65 -10.37 18.67
CA LEU A 102 6.03 -9.38 19.56
C LEU A 102 4.61 -9.83 19.93
N ASP A 103 4.01 -9.15 20.91
CA ASP A 103 2.58 -9.35 21.18
C ASP A 103 1.75 -8.84 19.99
N ASP A 104 0.68 -9.56 19.69
CA ASP A 104 -0.28 -9.11 18.68
C ASP A 104 -1.00 -7.85 19.19
N GLU A 105 -1.31 -6.94 18.27
CA GLU A 105 -1.99 -5.67 18.57
C GLU A 105 -3.36 -5.61 17.90
N ILE A 106 -4.32 -5.01 18.60
CA ILE A 106 -5.61 -4.62 18.05
C ILE A 106 -5.72 -3.11 18.18
N ASP A 107 -5.86 -2.42 17.06
CA ASP A 107 -5.98 -0.95 17.00
C ASP A 107 -7.31 -0.54 16.35
N PRO A 108 -7.84 0.66 16.65
CA PRO A 108 -8.99 1.20 15.94
C PRO A 108 -8.74 1.32 14.42
N CYS A 109 -9.72 0.91 13.61
CA CYS A 109 -9.64 0.98 12.16
C CYS A 109 -10.97 1.43 11.56
N HIS A 110 -11.07 2.70 11.16
CA HIS A 110 -12.32 3.27 10.65
C HIS A 110 -12.52 3.09 9.13
N GLU A 111 -11.44 2.88 8.38
CA GLU A 111 -11.47 2.75 6.92
C GLU A 111 -10.31 1.88 6.41
N LEU A 112 -10.48 1.29 5.22
CA LEU A 112 -9.39 0.60 4.54
C LEU A 112 -8.34 1.62 4.08
N ILE A 113 -7.07 1.23 4.10
CA ILE A 113 -5.96 2.08 3.64
C ILE A 113 -6.07 2.52 2.17
N LEU A 114 -6.85 1.79 1.36
CA LEU A 114 -7.20 2.15 -0.01
C LEU A 114 -8.67 1.82 -0.27
N THR A 115 -9.54 2.84 -0.27
CA THR A 115 -10.97 2.65 -0.55
C THR A 115 -11.22 2.33 -2.03
N GLN A 116 -12.26 1.54 -2.33
CA GLN A 116 -12.58 1.13 -3.70
C GLN A 116 -12.86 2.32 -4.63
N LYS A 117 -13.47 3.37 -4.07
CA LYS A 117 -13.99 4.55 -4.78
C LYS A 117 -13.07 5.76 -4.65
N VAL A 118 -11.84 5.59 -4.15
CA VAL A 118 -10.91 6.68 -3.81
C VAL A 118 -10.79 7.74 -4.92
N LEU A 119 -10.69 7.32 -6.19
CA LEU A 119 -10.56 8.27 -7.30
C LEU A 119 -11.84 9.09 -7.53
N ILE A 120 -13.00 8.50 -7.29
CA ILE A 120 -14.30 9.19 -7.44
C ILE A 120 -14.51 10.12 -6.24
N GLU A 121 -14.31 9.62 -5.03
CA GLU A 121 -14.49 10.37 -3.77
C GLU A 121 -13.55 11.57 -3.70
N CYS A 122 -12.32 11.43 -4.20
CA CYS A 122 -11.34 12.51 -4.23
C CYS A 122 -11.36 13.35 -5.53
N ASN A 123 -12.36 13.19 -6.39
CA ASN A 123 -12.50 13.92 -7.66
C ASN A 123 -11.21 13.90 -8.52
N ALA A 124 -10.63 12.70 -8.70
CA ALA A 124 -9.36 12.54 -9.39
C ALA A 124 -9.39 13.03 -10.84
N GLN A 125 -8.30 13.68 -11.22
CA GLN A 125 -8.09 14.25 -12.54
C GLN A 125 -7.24 13.32 -13.38
N TYR A 126 -7.71 13.03 -14.60
CA TYR A 126 -6.93 12.33 -15.60
C TYR A 126 -5.81 13.23 -16.12
N MET A 127 -4.57 12.74 -16.08
CA MET A 127 -3.36 13.49 -16.43
C MET A 127 -2.63 12.96 -17.67
N GLY A 128 -3.18 11.95 -18.34
CA GLY A 128 -2.57 11.33 -19.53
C GLY A 128 -2.17 9.87 -19.30
N ILE A 129 -1.35 9.35 -20.20
CA ILE A 129 -0.83 7.98 -20.17
C ILE A 129 0.69 8.05 -20.01
N GLU A 130 1.23 7.20 -19.15
CA GLU A 130 2.67 7.00 -18.94
C GLU A 130 3.00 5.50 -18.98
N THR A 131 4.25 5.14 -19.29
CA THR A 131 4.69 3.74 -19.20
C THR A 131 5.07 3.42 -17.76
N VAL A 132 4.38 2.48 -17.13
CA VAL A 132 4.63 2.03 -15.74
C VAL A 132 4.66 0.50 -15.72
N LEU A 133 5.72 -0.09 -15.16
CA LEU A 133 5.94 -1.55 -15.12
C LEU A 133 5.76 -2.24 -16.49
N GLY A 134 6.15 -1.58 -17.58
CA GLY A 134 6.00 -2.09 -18.95
C GLY A 134 4.60 -1.94 -19.56
N HIS A 135 3.64 -1.38 -18.83
CA HIS A 135 2.27 -1.13 -19.30
C HIS A 135 2.05 0.34 -19.65
N GLN A 136 1.19 0.59 -20.64
CA GLN A 136 0.58 1.92 -20.82
C GLN A 136 -0.45 2.13 -19.71
N ALA A 137 -0.19 3.07 -18.81
CA ALA A 137 -1.02 3.31 -17.64
C ALA A 137 -1.57 4.74 -17.62
N GLU A 138 -2.87 4.85 -17.38
CA GLU A 138 -3.58 6.11 -17.13
C GLU A 138 -3.16 6.67 -15.77
N LYS A 139 -2.77 7.94 -15.78
CA LYS A 139 -2.37 8.68 -14.59
C LYS A 139 -3.54 9.46 -14.02
N TRP A 140 -3.82 9.25 -12.75
CA TRP A 140 -4.90 9.90 -12.01
C TRP A 140 -4.35 10.65 -10.80
N LEU A 141 -4.43 11.97 -10.83
CA LEU A 141 -3.96 12.86 -9.75
C LEU A 141 -5.14 13.34 -8.91
N PHE A 142 -5.01 13.31 -7.60
CA PHE A 142 -6.01 13.83 -6.68
C PHE A 142 -5.38 14.37 -5.40
N GLN A 143 -6.15 15.16 -4.66
CA GLN A 143 -5.79 15.62 -3.32
C GLN A 143 -6.40 14.67 -2.30
N ARG A 144 -5.59 14.13 -1.38
CA ARG A 144 -6.11 13.30 -0.30
C ARG A 144 -6.93 14.14 0.70
N PRO A 145 -7.95 13.56 1.35
CA PRO A 145 -8.73 14.23 2.39
C PRO A 145 -7.86 14.81 3.51
N ASP A 146 -8.43 15.76 4.27
CA ASP A 146 -7.80 16.39 5.43
C ASP A 146 -6.44 17.05 5.15
N ASN A 147 -6.25 17.54 3.92
CA ASN A 147 -5.00 18.16 3.48
C ASN A 147 -3.77 17.26 3.65
N LYS A 148 -3.93 15.93 3.61
CA LYS A 148 -2.83 14.95 3.68
C LYS A 148 -1.85 15.02 2.49
N GLY A 149 -2.06 15.93 1.53
CA GLY A 149 -1.21 16.11 0.35
C GLY A 149 -1.69 15.35 -0.89
N PRO A 150 -1.01 15.53 -2.04
CA PRO A 150 -1.41 14.93 -3.31
C PRO A 150 -1.16 13.42 -3.33
N ALA A 151 -1.86 12.73 -4.21
CA ALA A 151 -1.59 11.34 -4.57
C ALA A 151 -1.81 11.14 -6.07
N THR A 152 -1.00 10.28 -6.69
CA THR A 152 -1.11 9.92 -8.10
C THR A 152 -1.17 8.41 -8.24
N TYR A 153 -2.28 7.89 -8.77
CA TYR A 153 -2.44 6.45 -9.02
C TYR A 153 -2.42 6.16 -10.51
N TYR A 154 -1.86 5.01 -10.85
CA TYR A 154 -1.67 4.56 -12.22
C TYR A 154 -2.44 3.26 -12.46
N PHE A 155 -3.29 3.26 -13.48
CA PHE A 155 -4.12 2.12 -13.86
C PHE A 155 -3.82 1.71 -15.29
N ILE A 156 -3.73 0.41 -15.60
CA ILE A 156 -3.51 -0.03 -17.00
C ILE A 156 -4.61 0.55 -17.89
N ASN A 157 -4.22 1.17 -19.00
CA ASN A 157 -5.11 1.90 -19.89
C ASN A 157 -6.31 1.06 -20.35
N GLY A 158 -7.51 1.61 -20.19
CA GLY A 158 -8.77 0.94 -20.51
C GLY A 158 -9.23 -0.09 -19.49
N THR A 159 -8.58 -0.20 -18.32
CA THR A 159 -8.92 -1.15 -17.26
C THR A 159 -9.05 -0.47 -15.90
N ASN A 160 -9.38 -1.25 -14.88
CA ASN A 160 -9.29 -0.83 -13.47
C ASN A 160 -8.17 -1.56 -12.69
N HIS A 161 -7.15 -2.06 -13.41
CA HIS A 161 -5.99 -2.70 -12.82
C HIS A 161 -4.99 -1.65 -12.34
N LEU A 162 -4.82 -1.53 -11.02
CA LEU A 162 -3.86 -0.62 -10.39
C LEU A 162 -2.44 -1.18 -10.51
N VAL A 163 -1.49 -0.36 -10.99
CA VAL A 163 -0.09 -0.77 -11.16
C VAL A 163 0.89 0.00 -10.28
N ARG A 164 0.55 1.25 -9.91
CA ARG A 164 1.37 2.08 -9.03
C ARG A 164 0.53 3.06 -8.23
N MET A 165 0.84 3.21 -6.96
CA MET A 165 0.38 4.30 -6.10
C MET A 165 1.55 5.20 -5.75
N ILE A 166 1.39 6.50 -5.93
CA ILE A 166 2.31 7.52 -5.41
C ILE A 166 1.52 8.34 -4.38
N THR A 167 2.05 8.45 -3.17
CA THR A 167 1.44 9.16 -2.06
C THR A 167 2.39 10.26 -1.58
N GLY A 168 2.06 11.52 -1.84
CA GLY A 168 2.96 12.67 -1.70
C GLY A 168 3.34 13.28 -3.05
N ASP A 169 4.16 14.32 -3.03
CA ASP A 169 4.73 14.93 -4.24
C ASP A 169 6.07 14.25 -4.56
N PRO A 170 6.20 13.51 -5.68
CA PRO A 170 7.44 12.78 -6.01
C PRO A 170 8.65 13.69 -6.28
N LYS A 171 8.46 15.01 -6.40
CA LYS A 171 9.55 15.99 -6.48
C LYS A 171 10.07 16.43 -5.11
N ILE A 172 9.30 16.22 -4.05
CA ILE A 172 9.60 16.66 -2.68
C ILE A 172 9.85 15.44 -1.80
N CYS A 173 8.81 14.62 -1.61
CA CYS A 173 8.82 13.37 -0.85
C CYS A 173 7.51 12.64 -1.12
N ALA A 174 7.60 11.41 -1.62
CA ALA A 174 6.47 10.53 -1.84
C ALA A 174 6.81 9.07 -1.55
N SER A 175 5.89 8.37 -0.92
CA SER A 175 5.91 6.91 -0.87
C SER A 175 5.34 6.35 -2.17
N VAL A 176 6.01 5.35 -2.74
CA VAL A 176 5.59 4.67 -3.96
C VAL A 176 5.37 3.19 -3.67
N ARG A 177 4.25 2.65 -4.16
CA ARG A 177 3.93 1.22 -4.13
C ARG A 177 3.60 0.72 -5.52
N ASP A 178 4.35 -0.27 -5.98
CA ASP A 178 4.17 -0.94 -7.27
C ASP A 178 3.48 -2.29 -7.08
N PHE A 179 2.58 -2.64 -8.01
CA PHE A 179 1.78 -3.87 -7.97
C PHE A 179 2.02 -4.69 -9.25
N PRO A 180 3.10 -5.48 -9.32
CA PRO A 180 3.57 -6.09 -10.57
C PRO A 180 2.75 -7.30 -11.06
N ASN A 181 1.95 -7.92 -10.20
CA ASN A 181 1.20 -9.14 -10.51
C ASN A 181 -0.25 -9.08 -9.99
N PHE A 182 -0.83 -7.89 -10.04
CA PHE A 182 -2.19 -7.64 -9.61
C PHE A 182 -3.17 -8.55 -10.36
N ASN A 183 -4.02 -9.21 -9.59
CA ASN A 183 -5.02 -10.15 -10.08
C ASN A 183 -6.35 -9.96 -9.35
N THR A 184 -7.42 -10.48 -9.94
CA THR A 184 -8.81 -10.37 -9.43
C THR A 184 -9.40 -11.74 -9.13
N TYR A 185 -8.55 -12.74 -8.88
CA TYR A 185 -9.01 -14.07 -8.49
C TYR A 185 -9.77 -14.00 -7.17
N LYS A 186 -10.68 -14.96 -6.97
CA LYS A 186 -11.43 -15.07 -5.72
C LYS A 186 -10.47 -15.25 -4.55
N ILE A 187 -10.58 -14.39 -3.55
CA ILE A 187 -9.78 -14.46 -2.33
C ILE A 187 -10.47 -15.43 -1.36
N ASP A 188 -9.71 -16.38 -0.81
CA ASP A 188 -10.21 -17.29 0.21
C ASP A 188 -10.52 -16.51 1.50
N ASN A 189 -11.60 -16.88 2.19
CA ASN A 189 -11.98 -16.26 3.46
C ASN A 189 -10.90 -16.48 4.54
N GLU A 190 -10.14 -17.59 4.47
CA GLU A 190 -9.07 -17.88 5.42
C GLU A 190 -7.94 -16.83 5.39
N ILE A 191 -7.75 -16.13 4.27
CA ILE A 191 -6.74 -15.06 4.16
C ILE A 191 -6.98 -13.94 5.17
N PHE A 192 -8.25 -13.68 5.49
CA PHE A 192 -8.68 -12.64 6.41
C PHE A 192 -9.08 -13.22 7.78
N LYS A 193 -8.42 -14.29 8.23
CA LYS A 193 -8.52 -14.73 9.62
C LYS A 193 -7.28 -14.30 10.39
N PRO A 194 -7.43 -13.74 11.60
CA PRO A 194 -6.30 -13.48 12.49
C PRO A 194 -5.58 -14.78 12.82
N GLU A 195 -4.25 -14.79 12.71
CA GLU A 195 -3.39 -15.91 13.11
C GLU A 195 -2.37 -15.41 14.13
N PRO A 196 -2.65 -15.51 15.44
CA PRO A 196 -1.73 -15.10 16.49
C PRO A 196 -0.38 -15.80 16.37
N LEU A 197 0.71 -15.03 16.46
CA LEU A 197 2.06 -15.59 16.40
C LEU A 197 2.55 -16.10 17.75
N LYS A 198 2.05 -15.51 18.85
CA LYS A 198 2.22 -16.05 20.20
C LYS A 198 1.05 -16.96 20.52
N LYS A 199 1.37 -18.18 20.98
CA LYS A 199 0.38 -19.14 21.51
C LYS A 199 0.16 -18.94 23.00
#